data_AF-A0A9D7CCX2-F1
#
_entry.id   AF-A0A9D7CCX2-F1
#
_cell.length_a   1.000
_cell.length_b   1.000
_cell.length_c   1.000
_cell.angle_alpha   90.00
_cell.angle_beta   90.00
_cell.angle_gamma   90.00
#
_symmetry.space_group_name_H-M   'P 1'
#
loop_
_entity.id
_entity.type
_entity.pdbx_description
1 polymer ?
#
loop_
_entity_poly.entity_id
_entity_poly.type
_entity_poly.pdbx_seq_one_letter_code
_entity_poly.pdbx_strand_id
1 'polypeptide(L)'
;MLAQPPYALAPAVFRFRALAVLAGRLPLGGERELVMTLLMGARLADGCTARAPIAAELRKARGAGARHWLGTLAIPAAARAAAQQVADSSAGESKEGVALAMERLTAIAASLLDPPSRAELKQLVSALRAT
;
A
#
# COMPACT_ATOMS: atom_id res chain seq x y z
N MET A 1 16.37 8.93 -25.52
CA MET A 1 14.94 9.12 -25.18
C MET A 1 14.26 9.70 -26.40
N LEU A 2 13.34 8.96 -27.03
CA LEU A 2 12.55 9.50 -28.15
C LEU A 2 11.58 10.55 -27.59
N ALA A 3 11.49 11.72 -28.23
CA ALA A 3 10.56 12.77 -27.83
C ALA A 3 9.12 12.26 -27.97
N GLN A 4 8.27 12.54 -26.97
CA GLN A 4 6.86 12.17 -27.03
C GLN A 4 6.16 12.95 -28.16
N PRO A 5 5.33 12.30 -28.99
CA PRO A 5 4.61 12.98 -30.05
C PRO A 5 3.60 13.99 -29.47
N PRO A 6 3.18 15.02 -30.24
CA PRO A 6 2.43 16.18 -29.73
C PRO A 6 1.07 15.86 -29.09
N TYR A 7 0.53 14.66 -29.37
CA TYR A 7 -0.76 14.19 -28.86
C TYR A 7 -0.64 12.87 -28.08
N ALA A 8 0.57 12.52 -27.62
CA ALA A 8 0.74 11.37 -26.75
C ALA A 8 0.01 11.60 -25.42
N LEU A 9 -0.79 10.62 -25.03
CA LEU A 9 -1.37 10.59 -23.69
C LEU A 9 -0.25 10.42 -22.65
N ALA A 10 -0.47 10.97 -21.46
CA ALA A 10 0.39 10.70 -20.32
C ALA A 10 0.46 9.17 -20.10
N PRO A 11 1.66 8.58 -19.98
CA PRO A 11 1.80 7.14 -19.80
C PRO A 11 1.14 6.72 -18.48
N ALA A 12 0.33 5.66 -18.53
CA ALA A 12 -0.30 5.11 -17.35
C ALA A 12 0.76 4.54 -16.39
N VAL A 13 0.75 5.00 -15.13
CA VAL A 13 1.67 4.52 -14.10
C VAL A 13 0.94 3.54 -13.19
N PHE A 14 1.31 2.27 -13.26
CA PHE A 14 0.84 1.27 -12.31
C PHE A 14 1.66 1.37 -11.01
N ARG A 15 1.11 2.03 -9.99
CA ARG A 15 1.84 2.20 -8.72
C ARG A 15 1.99 0.88 -7.98
N PHE A 16 3.12 0.77 -7.27
CA PHE A 16 3.51 -0.42 -6.53
C PHE A 16 3.70 -1.65 -7.42
N ARG A 17 4.30 -1.43 -8.60
CA ARG A 17 4.54 -2.49 -9.58
C ARG A 17 5.47 -3.54 -9.01
N ALA A 18 6.55 -3.14 -8.35
CA ALA A 18 7.49 -4.10 -7.79
C ALA A 18 6.82 -4.96 -6.71
N LEU A 19 6.02 -4.33 -5.84
CA LEU A 19 5.27 -5.03 -4.80
C LEU A 19 4.21 -5.99 -5.37
N ALA A 20 3.53 -5.59 -6.46
CA ALA A 20 2.58 -6.46 -7.15
C ALA A 20 3.27 -7.64 -7.85
N VAL A 21 4.44 -7.41 -8.47
CA VAL A 21 5.26 -8.47 -9.07
C VAL A 21 5.75 -9.43 -7.99
N LEU A 22 6.17 -8.93 -6.82
CA LEU A 22 6.56 -9.74 -5.67
C LEU A 22 5.41 -10.65 -5.21
N ALA A 23 4.20 -10.12 -5.05
CA ALA A 23 3.04 -10.92 -4.69
C ALA A 23 2.74 -12.00 -5.75
N GLY A 24 2.85 -11.65 -7.04
CA GLY A 24 2.56 -12.56 -8.15
C GLY A 24 3.52 -13.75 -8.26
N ARG A 25 4.78 -13.60 -7.83
CA ARG A 25 5.80 -14.66 -7.92
C ARG A 25 5.86 -15.60 -6.70
N LEU A 26 5.36 -15.17 -5.55
CA LEU A 26 5.34 -16.01 -4.33
C LEU A 26 4.36 -17.16 -4.48
N PRO A 27 4.57 -18.35 -3.90
CA PRO A 27 3.58 -19.43 -3.94
C PRO A 27 2.26 -19.03 -3.25
N LEU A 28 1.17 -19.73 -3.55
CA LEU A 28 -0.10 -19.53 -2.85
C LEU A 28 0.06 -19.83 -1.35
N GLY A 29 -0.53 -18.98 -0.49
CA GLY A 29 -0.48 -19.12 0.96
C GLY A 29 0.16 -17.93 1.68
N GLY A 30 0.65 -18.17 2.90
CA GLY A 30 0.94 -17.13 3.90
C GLY A 30 1.84 -15.98 3.45
N GLU A 31 2.98 -16.26 2.79
CA GLU A 31 3.90 -15.20 2.33
C GLU A 31 3.26 -14.31 1.26
N ARG A 32 2.58 -14.92 0.27
CA ARG A 32 1.85 -14.19 -0.76
C ARG A 32 0.76 -13.33 -0.13
N GLU A 33 0.00 -13.88 0.80
CA GLU A 33 -1.07 -13.14 1.49
C GLU A 33 -0.54 -11.97 2.32
N LEU A 34 0.63 -12.13 2.95
CA LEU A 34 1.30 -11.04 3.66
C LEU A 34 1.74 -9.92 2.70
N VAL A 35 2.30 -10.27 1.53
CA VAL A 35 2.68 -9.25 0.52
C VAL A 35 1.44 -8.61 -0.11
N MET A 36 0.36 -9.36 -0.37
CA MET A 36 -0.90 -8.79 -0.83
C MET A 36 -1.50 -7.83 0.19
N THR A 37 -1.40 -8.16 1.48
CA THR A 37 -1.81 -7.31 2.59
C THR A 37 -1.03 -5.99 2.57
N LEU A 38 0.28 -6.06 2.38
CA LEU A 38 1.14 -4.87 2.25
C LEU A 38 0.79 -4.06 0.99
N LEU A 39 0.51 -4.70 -0.13
CA LEU A 39 0.07 -4.03 -1.37
C LEU A 39 -1.27 -3.30 -1.18
N MET A 40 -2.23 -3.93 -0.50
CA MET A 40 -3.50 -3.28 -0.18
C MET A 40 -3.30 -2.10 0.77
N GLY A 41 -2.51 -2.28 1.83
CA GLY A 41 -2.16 -1.21 2.76
C GLY A 41 -1.51 -0.02 2.04
N ALA A 42 -0.56 -0.29 1.15
CA ALA A 42 0.09 0.73 0.34
C ALA A 42 -0.89 1.50 -0.56
N ARG A 43 -1.89 0.81 -1.14
CA ARG A 43 -2.94 1.45 -1.96
C ARG A 43 -3.95 2.26 -1.14
N LEU A 44 -4.26 1.84 0.08
CA LEU A 44 -5.10 2.63 0.99
C LEU A 44 -4.37 3.89 1.43
N ALA A 45 -3.11 3.73 1.84
CA ALA A 45 -2.25 4.82 2.26
C ALA A 45 -2.01 5.84 1.13
N ASP A 46 -1.84 5.37 -0.11
CA ASP A 46 -1.69 6.25 -1.27
C ASP A 46 -2.83 7.27 -1.43
N GLY A 47 -4.07 6.84 -1.17
CA GLY A 47 -5.23 7.71 -1.25
C GLY A 47 -5.19 8.91 -0.29
N CYS A 48 -4.29 8.89 0.69
CA CYS A 48 -4.05 9.98 1.63
C CYS A 48 -2.94 10.96 1.16
N THR A 49 -2.27 10.68 0.04
CA THR A 49 -1.21 11.52 -0.51
C THR A 49 -1.75 12.55 -1.51
N ALA A 50 -1.02 13.64 -1.73
CA ALA A 50 -1.39 14.68 -2.70
C ALA A 50 -1.28 14.21 -4.17
N ARG A 51 -0.62 13.07 -4.43
CA ARG A 51 -0.43 12.56 -5.81
C ARG A 51 -1.73 12.05 -6.42
N ALA A 52 -2.54 11.37 -5.62
CA ALA A 52 -3.79 10.76 -6.06
C ALA A 52 -4.82 10.85 -4.91
N PRO A 53 -5.24 12.07 -4.55
CA PRO A 53 -6.10 12.27 -3.40
C PRO A 53 -7.45 11.59 -3.62
N ILE A 54 -7.86 10.77 -2.66
CA ILE A 54 -9.18 10.14 -2.63
C ILE A 54 -10.03 10.86 -1.59
N ALA A 55 -11.27 11.20 -1.97
CA ALA A 55 -12.23 11.83 -1.06
C ALA A 55 -12.38 11.02 0.24
N ALA A 56 -12.53 11.71 1.38
CA ALA A 56 -12.54 11.08 2.71
C ALA A 56 -13.60 9.96 2.83
N GLU A 57 -14.81 10.18 2.33
CA GLU A 57 -15.88 9.17 2.36
C GLU A 57 -15.52 7.90 1.56
N LEU A 58 -14.86 8.06 0.41
CA LEU A 58 -14.38 6.92 -0.38
C LEU A 58 -13.23 6.19 0.34
N ARG A 59 -12.36 6.91 1.05
CA ARG A 59 -11.32 6.28 1.88
C ARG A 59 -11.92 5.46 3.01
N LYS A 60 -12.95 5.97 3.70
CA LYS A 60 -13.71 5.23 4.73
C LYS A 60 -14.31 3.93 4.17
N ALA A 61 -15.00 4.02 3.03
CA ALA A 61 -15.60 2.85 2.38
C ALA A 61 -14.54 1.81 1.99
N ARG A 62 -13.41 2.26 1.42
CA ARG A 62 -12.29 1.37 1.04
C ARG A 62 -11.62 0.74 2.27
N GLY A 63 -11.45 1.49 3.35
CA GLY A 63 -10.92 0.98 4.62
C GLY A 63 -11.83 -0.10 5.23
N ALA A 64 -13.15 0.11 5.21
CA ALA A 64 -14.12 -0.88 5.68
C ALA A 64 -14.08 -2.18 4.84
N GLY A 65 -14.07 -2.06 3.51
CA GLY A 65 -13.92 -3.21 2.62
C GLY A 65 -12.60 -3.95 2.83
N ALA A 66 -11.50 -3.22 3.02
CA ALA A 66 -10.20 -3.81 3.31
C ALA A 66 -10.18 -4.55 4.64
N ARG A 67 -10.78 -4.03 5.72
CA ARG A 67 -10.91 -4.74 7.00
C ARG A 67 -11.60 -6.09 6.85
N HIS A 68 -12.72 -6.11 6.11
CA HIS A 68 -13.46 -7.35 5.86
C HIS A 68 -12.58 -8.37 5.13
N TRP A 69 -11.91 -7.94 4.06
CA TRP A 69 -10.98 -8.79 3.30
C TRP A 69 -9.78 -9.27 4.13
N LEU A 70 -9.17 -8.42 4.97
CA LEU A 70 -8.07 -8.82 5.86
C LEU A 70 -8.48 -9.90 6.87
N GLY A 71 -9.76 -9.94 7.23
CA GLY A 71 -10.33 -10.98 8.08
C GLY A 71 -10.36 -12.36 7.45
N THR A 72 -10.29 -12.46 6.11
CA THR A 72 -10.33 -13.73 5.39
C THR A 72 -8.94 -14.30 5.06
N LEU A 73 -7.87 -13.54 5.31
CA LEU A 73 -6.50 -13.96 5.00
C LEU A 73 -5.86 -14.77 6.13
N ALA A 74 -5.13 -15.82 5.76
CA ALA A 74 -4.28 -16.64 6.60
C ALA A 74 -2.89 -15.99 6.81
N ILE A 75 -2.89 -14.82 7.46
CA ILE A 75 -1.68 -14.08 7.84
C ILE A 75 -1.42 -14.12 9.36
N PRO A 76 -0.16 -13.89 9.81
CA PRO A 76 0.16 -13.77 11.22
C PRO A 76 -0.68 -12.68 11.91
N ALA A 77 -1.03 -12.91 13.18
CA ALA A 77 -1.88 -11.97 13.94
C ALA A 77 -1.30 -10.56 14.03
N ALA A 78 0.03 -10.43 14.21
CA ALA A 78 0.71 -9.15 14.23
C ALA A 78 0.59 -8.40 12.88
N ALA A 79 0.72 -9.12 11.76
CA ALA A 79 0.53 -8.55 10.43
C ALA A 79 -0.90 -8.07 10.21
N ARG A 80 -1.89 -8.87 10.66
CA ARG A 80 -3.31 -8.52 10.59
C ARG A 80 -3.60 -7.25 11.38
N ALA A 81 -3.11 -7.15 12.61
CA ALA A 81 -3.29 -5.96 13.45
C ALA A 81 -2.68 -4.71 12.82
N ALA A 82 -1.45 -4.81 12.30
CA ALA A 82 -0.80 -3.68 11.62
C ALA A 82 -1.54 -3.27 10.34
N ALA A 83 -2.03 -4.22 9.55
CA ALA A 83 -2.79 -3.94 8.34
C ALA A 83 -4.17 -3.32 8.63
N GLN A 84 -4.86 -3.78 9.67
CA GLN A 84 -6.07 -3.14 10.17
C GLN A 84 -5.76 -1.71 10.60
N GLN A 85 -4.67 -1.48 11.34
CA GLN A 85 -4.27 -0.12 11.72
C GLN A 85 -4.05 0.80 10.50
N VAL A 86 -3.50 0.29 9.40
CA VAL A 86 -3.38 1.05 8.13
C VAL A 86 -4.77 1.40 7.57
N ALA A 87 -5.68 0.42 7.49
CA ALA A 87 -7.03 0.64 6.99
C ALA A 87 -7.77 1.71 7.83
N ASP A 88 -7.65 1.61 9.15
CA ASP A 88 -8.26 2.52 10.13
C ASP A 88 -7.71 3.94 9.97
N SER A 89 -6.38 4.06 9.96
CA SER A 89 -5.71 5.35 9.84
C SER A 89 -5.99 6.00 8.48
N SER A 90 -6.09 5.18 7.42
CA SER A 90 -6.41 5.66 6.06
C SER A 90 -7.85 6.16 5.92
N ALA A 91 -8.77 5.74 6.80
CA ALA A 91 -10.14 6.24 6.88
C ALA A 91 -10.24 7.54 7.69
N GLY A 92 -9.29 7.79 8.59
CA GLY A 92 -9.16 9.04 9.35
C GLY A 92 -8.44 10.15 8.59
N GLU A 93 -8.01 11.20 9.30
CA GLU A 93 -7.35 12.38 8.71
C GLU A 93 -5.84 12.48 9.00
N SER A 94 -5.27 11.54 9.78
CA SER A 94 -3.86 11.61 10.17
C SER A 94 -2.95 10.90 9.18
N LYS A 95 -2.33 11.68 8.26
CA LYS A 95 -1.27 11.17 7.36
C LYS A 95 -0.10 10.54 8.13
N GLU A 96 0.26 11.11 9.29
CA GLU A 96 1.33 10.56 10.14
C GLU A 96 0.92 9.21 10.75
N GLY A 97 -0.33 9.07 11.20
CA GLY A 97 -0.85 7.79 11.69
C GLY A 97 -0.79 6.70 10.62
N VAL A 98 -1.12 7.05 9.36
CA VAL A 98 -0.99 6.15 8.21
C VAL A 98 0.48 5.77 7.97
N ALA A 99 1.39 6.74 8.02
CA ALA A 99 2.82 6.50 7.81
C ALA A 99 3.38 5.53 8.86
N LEU A 100 3.09 5.75 10.15
CA LEU A 100 3.52 4.88 11.25
C LEU A 100 2.94 3.45 11.11
N ALA A 101 1.67 3.32 10.75
CA ALA A 101 1.05 2.02 10.53
C ALA A 101 1.69 1.27 9.35
N MET A 102 2.01 1.99 8.26
CA MET A 102 2.71 1.42 7.10
C MET A 102 4.14 0.98 7.42
N GLU A 103 4.88 1.75 8.23
CA GLU A 103 6.23 1.37 8.68
C GLU A 103 6.19 0.08 9.51
N ARG A 104 5.23 -0.04 10.43
CA ARG A 104 5.03 -1.26 11.23
C ARG A 104 4.75 -2.48 10.34
N LEU A 105 3.82 -2.35 9.39
CA LEU A 105 3.50 -3.44 8.47
C LEU A 105 4.68 -3.81 7.57
N THR A 106 5.45 -2.82 7.11
CA THR A 106 6.68 -3.01 6.31
C THR A 106 7.74 -3.74 7.11
N ALA A 107 7.91 -3.41 8.40
CA ALA A 107 8.87 -4.08 9.28
C ALA A 107 8.52 -5.57 9.49
N ILE A 108 7.23 -5.90 9.63
CA ILE A 108 6.76 -7.28 9.76
C ILE A 108 7.04 -8.09 8.50
N ALA A 109 6.88 -7.49 7.32
CA ALA A 109 7.10 -8.14 6.04
C ALA A 109 8.57 -8.04 5.54
N ALA A 110 9.51 -7.50 6.32
CA ALA A 110 10.81 -7.05 5.83
C ALA A 110 11.64 -8.15 5.15
N SER A 111 11.56 -9.39 5.64
CA SER A 111 12.27 -10.55 5.09
C SER A 111 11.80 -10.94 3.68
N LEU A 112 10.56 -10.61 3.32
CA LEU A 112 9.98 -10.95 2.02
C LEU A 112 10.26 -9.90 0.94
N LEU A 113 10.63 -8.67 1.34
CA LEU A 113 10.76 -7.55 0.42
C LEU A 113 12.06 -7.65 -0.37
N ASP A 114 11.98 -7.38 -1.67
CA ASP A 114 13.15 -7.13 -2.50
C ASP A 114 13.50 -5.63 -2.53
N PRO A 115 14.70 -5.24 -2.99
CA PRO A 115 15.09 -3.84 -3.05
C PRO A 115 14.08 -2.91 -3.74
N PRO A 116 13.49 -3.25 -4.90
CA PRO A 116 12.54 -2.36 -5.56
C PRO A 116 11.22 -2.21 -4.78
N SER A 117 10.69 -3.29 -4.18
CA SER A 117 9.49 -3.18 -3.33
C SER A 117 9.73 -2.29 -2.10
N ARG A 118 10.91 -2.41 -1.46
CA ARG A 118 11.30 -1.52 -0.36
C ARG A 118 11.38 -0.06 -0.79
N ALA A 119 11.90 0.21 -1.99
CA ALA A 119 12.02 1.57 -2.49
C ALA A 119 10.63 2.21 -2.70
N GLU A 120 9.67 1.47 -3.28
CA GLU A 120 8.29 1.94 -3.46
C GLU A 120 7.62 2.30 -2.12
N LEU A 121 7.80 1.46 -1.10
CA LEU A 121 7.23 1.70 0.24
C LEU A 121 7.88 2.90 0.94
N LYS A 122 9.21 3.05 0.83
CA LYS A 122 9.92 4.22 1.35
C LYS A 122 9.44 5.52 0.70
N GLN A 123 9.24 5.51 -0.62
CA GLN A 123 8.70 6.66 -1.34
C GLN A 123 7.28 7.00 -0.89
N LEU A 124 6.43 5.99 -0.66
CA LEU A 124 5.09 6.20 -0.11
C LEU A 124 5.12 6.84 1.28
N VAL A 125 5.92 6.31 2.20
CA VAL A 125 6.05 6.86 3.56
C VAL A 125 6.58 8.29 3.52
N SER A 126 7.58 8.56 2.69
CA SER A 126 8.07 9.92 2.47
C SER A 126 6.99 10.85 1.93
N ALA A 127 6.14 10.39 1.00
CA ALA A 127 5.05 11.18 0.43
C ALA A 127 3.90 11.44 1.43
N LEU A 128 3.67 10.55 2.39
CA LEU A 128 2.70 10.77 3.47
C LEU A 128 3.16 11.86 4.45
N ARG A 129 4.48 11.95 4.66
CA ARG A 129 5.11 12.96 5.53
C ARG A 129 5.43 14.27 4.83
N ALA A 130 5.34 14.30 3.51
CA ALA A 130 5.47 15.53 2.75
C ALA A 130 4.22 16.40 2.96
N THR A 131 4.47 17.64 3.39
CA THR A 131 3.45 18.64 3.74
C THR A 131 2.55 18.97 2.56
#